data_AF-A0A382RV56-F1
#
_entry.id   AF-A0A382RV56-F1
#
_cell.length_a   1.000
_cell.length_b   1.000
_cell.length_c   1.000
_cell.angle_alpha   90.00
_cell.angle_beta   90.00
_cell.angle_gamma   90.00
#
_symmetry.space_group_name_H-M   'P 1'
#
loop_
_entity.id
_entity.type
_entity.pdbx_description
1 polymer ?
#
loop_
_entity_poly.entity_id
_entity_poly.type
_entity_poly.pdbx_seq_one_letter_code
_entity_poly.pdbx_strand_id
1 'polypeptide(L)'
;MNLSLQFDKGTILVYGAEKHQLQFLNGLSWDERTNSFRAPAAEYRKLVTDLRKHKITYNDNARKFSALTFPLKKKITPRSFQTEAAEAWISEKRGVVTLPTGAGKTILAVMLIAR
;
A
#
# COMPACT_ATOMS: atom_id res chain seq x y z
N MET A 1 -4.08 0.83 -26.11
CA MET A 1 -2.94 1.15 -25.23
C MET A 1 -3.19 0.44 -23.91
N ASN A 2 -2.19 -0.18 -23.30
CA ASN A 2 -2.39 -0.81 -21.98
C ASN A 2 -2.25 0.25 -20.88
N LEU A 3 -3.12 0.19 -19.86
CA LEU A 3 -3.05 1.06 -18.70
C LEU A 3 -1.68 0.91 -18.03
N SER A 4 -1.06 2.02 -17.65
CA SER A 4 0.21 1.97 -16.90
C SER A 4 0.25 2.96 -15.75
N LEU A 5 0.91 2.54 -14.68
CA LEU A 5 1.15 3.33 -13.48
C LEU A 5 2.62 3.77 -13.43
N GLN A 6 2.87 5.04 -13.11
CA GLN A 6 4.21 5.58 -12.91
C GLN A 6 4.27 6.46 -11.67
N PHE A 7 5.36 6.40 -10.91
CA PHE A 7 5.56 7.33 -9.79
C PHE A 7 6.24 8.61 -10.29
N ASP A 8 5.72 9.77 -9.89
CA ASP A 8 6.36 11.07 -10.10
C ASP A 8 6.12 11.97 -8.88
N LYS A 9 7.22 12.39 -8.22
CA LYS A 9 7.24 13.45 -7.20
C LYS A 9 6.12 13.38 -6.15
N GLY A 10 5.83 12.18 -5.63
CA GLY A 10 4.80 11.97 -4.60
C GLY A 10 3.39 11.70 -5.14
N THR A 11 3.26 11.49 -6.45
CA THR A 11 2.01 11.11 -7.12
C THR A 11 2.19 9.85 -7.95
N ILE A 12 1.07 9.18 -8.26
CA ILE A 12 1.00 8.15 -9.29
C ILE A 12 0.35 8.74 -10.53
N LEU A 13 1.04 8.69 -11.66
CA LEU A 13 0.49 8.98 -12.99
C LEU A 13 -0.14 7.73 -13.56
N VAL A 14 -1.28 7.92 -14.20
CA VAL A 14 -2.05 6.87 -14.87
C VAL A 14 -2.17 7.23 -16.35
N TYR A 15 -1.57 6.41 -17.20
CA TYR A 15 -1.61 6.54 -18.65
C TYR A 15 -2.42 5.42 -19.29
N GLY A 16 -3.01 5.69 -20.45
CA GLY A 16 -3.67 4.67 -21.27
C GLY A 16 -4.93 4.07 -20.66
N ALA A 17 -5.50 4.70 -19.62
CA ALA A 17 -6.77 4.29 -19.05
C ALA A 17 -7.93 4.66 -19.97
N GLU A 18 -8.80 3.70 -20.27
CA GLU A 18 -10.00 3.94 -21.06
C GLU A 18 -11.11 4.56 -20.20
N LYS A 19 -12.03 5.31 -20.83
CA LYS A 19 -13.13 6.00 -20.11
C LYS A 19 -13.94 5.06 -19.21
N HIS A 20 -14.22 3.85 -19.70
CA HIS A 20 -14.97 2.84 -18.96
C HIS A 20 -14.19 2.24 -17.77
N GLN A 21 -12.86 2.38 -17.73
CA GLN A 21 -12.01 1.93 -16.64
C GLN A 21 -11.92 3.00 -15.53
N LEU A 22 -11.90 4.27 -15.92
CA LEU A 22 -11.77 5.41 -14.99
C LEU A 22 -12.88 5.46 -13.95
N GLN A 23 -14.10 5.01 -14.28
CA GLN A 23 -15.23 4.97 -13.34
C GLN A 23 -14.96 4.06 -12.12
N PHE A 24 -14.00 3.13 -12.20
CA PHE A 24 -13.62 2.25 -11.11
C PHE A 24 -12.44 2.78 -10.28
N LEU A 25 -11.77 3.83 -10.74
CA LEU A 25 -10.53 4.35 -10.16
C LEU A 25 -10.80 5.68 -9.45
N ASN A 26 -10.96 5.61 -8.14
CA ASN A 26 -11.29 6.77 -7.32
C ASN A 26 -10.06 7.62 -6.99
N GLY A 27 -10.25 8.94 -6.83
CA GLY A 27 -9.18 9.85 -6.39
C GLY A 27 -8.19 10.25 -7.49
N LEU A 28 -8.54 9.99 -8.76
CA LEU A 28 -7.81 10.49 -9.91
C LEU A 28 -8.24 11.92 -10.24
N SER A 29 -7.28 12.75 -10.64
CA SER A 29 -7.50 14.08 -11.19
C SER A 29 -6.71 14.24 -12.47
N TRP A 30 -7.31 14.86 -13.48
CA TRP A 30 -6.60 15.16 -14.73
C TRP A 30 -5.55 16.25 -14.48
N ASP A 31 -4.32 16.03 -14.95
CA ASP A 31 -3.24 17.02 -14.95
C ASP A 31 -2.87 17.36 -16.40
N GLU A 32 -3.22 18.58 -16.83
CA GLU A 32 -2.97 19.09 -18.18
C GLU A 32 -1.48 19.22 -18.48
N ARG A 33 -0.63 19.45 -17.47
CA ARG A 33 0.82 19.63 -17.67
C ARG A 33 1.50 18.34 -18.12
N THR A 34 0.98 17.19 -17.69
CA THR A 34 1.53 15.88 -18.02
C THR A 34 0.60 15.07 -18.93
N ASN A 35 -0.54 15.63 -19.32
CA ASN A 35 -1.60 14.98 -20.11
C ASN A 35 -1.96 13.59 -19.58
N SER A 36 -2.16 13.49 -18.27
CA SER A 36 -2.39 12.22 -17.58
C SER A 36 -3.28 12.39 -16.36
N PHE A 37 -3.92 11.31 -15.91
CA PHE A 37 -4.53 11.29 -14.59
C PHE A 37 -3.47 11.12 -13.49
N ARG A 38 -3.67 11.76 -12.34
CA ARG A 38 -2.79 11.68 -11.17
C ARG A 38 -3.57 11.37 -9.90
N ALA A 39 -2.93 10.65 -8.99
CA ALA A 39 -3.39 10.45 -7.61
C ALA A 39 -2.22 10.67 -6.64
N PRO A 40 -2.46 11.04 -5.37
CA PRO A 40 -1.41 11.01 -4.34
C PRO A 40 -0.80 9.60 -4.23
N ALA A 41 0.53 9.50 -4.08
CA ALA A 41 1.21 8.20 -4.00
C ALA A 41 0.77 7.34 -2.81
N ALA A 42 0.27 7.96 -1.74
CA ALA A 42 -0.33 7.26 -0.61
C ALA A 42 -1.55 6.41 -0.99
N GLU A 43 -2.24 6.75 -2.07
CA GLU A 43 -3.41 6.02 -2.57
C GLU A 43 -3.06 4.89 -3.54
N TYR A 44 -1.76 4.62 -3.77
CA TYR A 44 -1.30 3.55 -4.65
C TYR A 44 -1.92 2.18 -4.32
N ARG A 45 -2.00 1.81 -3.02
CA ARG A 45 -2.62 0.54 -2.60
C ARG A 45 -4.08 0.47 -3.07
N LYS A 46 -4.84 1.55 -2.87
CA LYS A 46 -6.25 1.62 -3.27
C LYS A 46 -6.39 1.46 -4.78
N LEU A 47 -5.61 2.22 -5.55
CA LEU A 47 -5.60 2.17 -7.01
C LEU A 47 -5.30 0.76 -7.55
N VAL A 48 -4.26 0.12 -7.02
CA VAL A 48 -3.89 -1.26 -7.41
C VAL A 48 -4.95 -2.27 -7.00
N THR A 49 -5.53 -2.13 -5.81
CA THR A 49 -6.62 -3.00 -5.35
C THR A 49 -7.85 -2.85 -6.24
N ASP A 50 -8.23 -1.63 -6.62
CA ASP A 50 -9.36 -1.37 -7.52
C ASP A 50 -9.11 -1.99 -8.91
N LEU A 51 -7.94 -1.76 -9.51
CA LEU A 51 -7.54 -2.38 -10.79
C LEU A 51 -7.65 -3.91 -10.74
N ARG A 52 -7.14 -4.53 -9.66
CA ARG A 52 -7.19 -6.00 -9.47
C ARG A 52 -8.61 -6.50 -9.26
N LYS A 53 -9.41 -5.81 -8.43
CA LYS A 53 -10.81 -6.15 -8.15
C LYS A 53 -11.64 -6.17 -9.43
N HIS A 54 -11.39 -5.20 -10.32
CA HIS A 54 -12.08 -5.08 -11.60
C HIS A 54 -11.39 -5.83 -12.76
N LYS A 55 -10.33 -6.62 -12.46
CA LYS A 55 -9.56 -7.40 -13.44
C LYS A 55 -9.04 -6.58 -14.63
N ILE A 56 -8.70 -5.32 -14.39
CA ILE A 56 -8.14 -4.42 -15.40
C ILE A 56 -6.65 -4.73 -15.52
N THR A 57 -6.18 -5.11 -16.71
CA THR A 57 -4.77 -5.35 -16.98
C THR A 57 -3.99 -4.03 -16.99
N TYR A 58 -2.86 -4.00 -16.30
CA TYR A 58 -2.03 -2.81 -16.22
C TYR A 58 -0.54 -3.15 -16.09
N ASN A 59 0.32 -2.22 -16.52
CA ASN A 59 1.75 -2.26 -16.25
C ASN A 59 2.09 -1.39 -15.03
N ASP A 60 2.72 -1.99 -14.02
CA ASP A 60 3.06 -1.32 -12.77
C ASP A 60 4.52 -0.85 -12.74
N ASN A 61 4.80 0.28 -13.38
CA ASN A 61 6.13 0.90 -13.34
C ASN A 61 6.32 1.82 -12.11
N ALA A 62 5.24 2.04 -11.32
CA ALA A 62 5.30 2.79 -10.07
C ALA A 62 5.96 1.96 -8.97
N ARG A 63 5.71 0.65 -8.95
CA ARG A 63 6.32 -0.27 -7.98
C ARG A 63 7.80 -0.50 -8.26
N LYS A 64 8.65 0.16 -7.47
CA LYS A 64 10.12 -0.03 -7.49
C LYS A 64 10.66 -0.78 -6.26
N PHE A 65 9.81 -1.54 -5.59
CA PHE A 65 10.17 -2.33 -4.41
C PHE A 65 9.79 -3.80 -4.57
N SER A 66 10.62 -4.67 -4.03
CA SER A 66 10.39 -6.11 -3.95
C SER A 66 9.84 -6.50 -2.58
N ALA A 67 9.15 -7.65 -2.53
CA ALA A 67 8.85 -8.30 -1.27
C ALA A 67 10.15 -8.89 -0.71
N LEU A 68 10.40 -8.65 0.59
CA LEU A 68 11.55 -9.19 1.31
C LEU A 68 11.05 -9.92 2.55
N THR A 69 11.70 -11.03 2.87
CA THR A 69 11.44 -11.78 4.10
C THR A 69 12.47 -11.39 5.14
N PHE A 70 12.02 -10.98 6.32
CA PHE A 70 12.89 -10.57 7.43
C PHE A 70 12.77 -11.55 8.61
N PRO A 71 13.45 -12.71 8.57
CA PRO A 71 13.35 -13.68 9.65
C PRO A 71 13.93 -13.11 10.96
N LEU A 72 13.28 -13.44 12.07
CA LEU A 72 13.76 -13.05 13.38
C LEU A 72 15.05 -13.79 13.73
N LYS A 73 16.11 -13.06 14.09
CA LYS A 73 17.36 -13.65 14.58
C LYS A 73 17.22 -14.31 15.96
N LYS A 74 16.23 -13.87 16.75
CA LYS A 74 15.93 -14.39 18.09
C LYS A 74 14.42 -14.52 18.23
N LYS A 75 13.97 -15.58 18.89
CA LYS A 75 12.56 -15.77 19.21
C LYS A 75 12.08 -14.63 20.10
N ILE A 76 10.95 -14.03 19.74
CA ILE A 76 10.24 -13.03 20.53
C ILE A 76 8.99 -13.71 21.08
N THR A 77 8.81 -13.68 22.40
CA THR A 77 7.55 -14.09 23.03
C THR A 77 6.74 -12.84 23.34
N PRO A 78 5.67 -12.54 22.57
CA PRO A 78 4.86 -11.36 22.81
C PRO A 78 4.05 -11.47 24.10
N ARG A 79 3.75 -10.31 24.69
CA ARG A 79 2.69 -10.19 25.70
C ARG A 79 1.33 -10.31 25.02
N SER A 80 0.29 -10.69 25.78
CA SER A 80 -1.08 -10.89 25.25
C SER A 80 -1.57 -9.72 24.41
N PHE A 81 -1.46 -8.49 24.93
CA PHE A 81 -1.89 -7.28 24.23
C PHE A 81 -1.07 -6.96 22.96
N GLN A 82 0.17 -7.45 22.85
CA GLN A 82 0.97 -7.29 21.62
C GLN A 82 0.50 -8.24 20.54
N THR A 83 0.11 -9.47 20.91
CA THR A 83 -0.48 -10.43 19.98
C THR A 83 -1.81 -9.91 19.43
N GLU A 84 -2.70 -9.44 20.31
CA GLU A 84 -3.98 -8.85 19.93
C GLU A 84 -3.80 -7.65 19.00
N ALA A 85 -2.88 -6.72 19.36
CA ALA A 85 -2.58 -5.57 18.52
C ALA A 85 -1.99 -5.98 17.15
N ALA A 86 -1.15 -7.02 17.09
CA ALA A 86 -0.59 -7.51 15.85
C ALA A 86 -1.66 -8.11 14.94
N GLU A 87 -2.56 -8.91 15.51
CA GLU A 87 -3.67 -9.54 14.78
C GLU A 87 -4.65 -8.49 14.25
N ALA A 88 -5.04 -7.52 15.08
CA ALA A 88 -5.91 -6.41 14.69
C ALA A 88 -5.27 -5.54 13.60
N TRP A 89 -3.96 -5.30 13.64
CA TRP A 89 -3.30 -4.51 12.60
C TRP A 89 -3.09 -5.29 11.29
N ILE A 90 -2.87 -6.60 11.35
CA ILE A 90 -2.62 -7.46 10.17
C ILE A 90 -3.85 -7.65 9.28
N SER A 91 -5.07 -7.60 9.83
CA SER A 91 -6.29 -7.71 9.03
C SER A 91 -6.34 -6.63 7.94
N GLU A 92 -5.98 -5.39 8.30
CA GLU A 92 -6.02 -4.25 7.39
C GLU A 92 -4.64 -3.89 6.81
N LYS A 93 -3.54 -4.16 7.53
CA LYS A 93 -2.17 -3.70 7.22
C LYS A 93 -2.07 -2.21 6.94
N ARG A 94 -2.99 -1.42 7.51
CA ARG A 94 -3.07 0.04 7.44
C ARG A 94 -3.87 0.51 8.65
N GLY A 95 -3.21 1.21 9.57
CA GLY A 95 -3.81 1.65 10.83
C GLY A 95 -2.76 2.09 11.84
N VAL A 96 -3.23 2.55 13.00
CA VAL A 96 -2.38 3.01 14.11
C VAL A 96 -2.61 2.13 15.32
N VAL A 97 -1.52 1.67 15.95
CA VAL A 97 -1.56 0.99 17.24
C VAL A 97 -1.03 1.92 18.31
N THR A 98 -1.80 2.15 19.36
CA THR A 98 -1.40 2.95 20.52
C THR A 98 -1.03 2.04 21.70
N LEU A 99 0.19 2.20 22.22
CA LEU A 99 0.63 1.50 23.43
C LEU A 99 1.41 2.48 24.33
N PRO A 100 1.34 2.33 25.67
CA PRO A 100 2.12 3.14 26.60
C PRO A 100 3.63 3.11 26.34
N THR A 101 4.36 4.08 26.87
CA THR A 101 5.83 4.04 26.89
C THR A 101 6.30 2.82 27.70
N GLY A 102 7.36 2.16 27.26
CA GLY A 102 7.84 0.91 27.87
C GLY A 102 7.02 -0.36 27.55
N ALA A 103 5.88 -0.25 26.85
CA ALA A 103 5.05 -1.40 26.49
C ALA A 103 5.59 -2.25 25.33
N GLY A 104 6.72 -1.88 24.72
CA GLY A 104 7.35 -2.65 23.65
C GLY A 104 6.76 -2.42 22.25
N LYS A 105 6.41 -1.17 21.89
CA LYS A 105 5.96 -0.78 20.53
C LYS A 105 6.94 -1.23 19.44
N THR A 106 8.25 -1.10 19.70
CA THR A 106 9.30 -1.55 18.77
C THR A 106 9.28 -3.06 18.56
N ILE A 107 9.04 -3.84 19.61
CA ILE A 107 8.92 -5.30 19.52
C ILE A 107 7.71 -5.69 18.66
N LEU A 108 6.57 -5.03 18.86
CA LEU A 108 5.39 -5.22 18.02
C LEU A 108 5.69 -4.91 16.54
N ALA A 109 6.33 -3.78 16.24
CA ALA A 109 6.70 -3.42 14.87
C ALA A 109 7.65 -4.44 14.24
N VAL A 110 8.67 -4.90 14.96
CA VAL A 110 9.60 -5.94 14.49
C VAL A 110 8.87 -7.25 14.22
N MET A 111 7.93 -7.66 15.07
CA MET A 111 7.11 -8.85 14.83
C MET A 111 6.24 -8.71 13.58
N LEU A 112 5.68 -7.52 13.32
CA LEU A 112 4.88 -7.24 12.13
C LEU A 112 5.73 -7.24 10.85
N ILE A 113 6.97 -6.74 10.90
CA ILE A 113 7.92 -6.77 9.76
C ILE A 113 8.36 -8.20 9.44
N ALA A 114 8.47 -9.06 10.46
CA ALA A 114 8.92 -10.44 10.31
C ALA A 114 7.82 -11.42 9.85
N ARG A 115 6.56 -10.98 9.85
CA ARG A 115 5.39 -11.75 9.40
C ARG A 115 5.10 -11.47 7.93
#